data_AF-A0A3D5JFF0-F1
#
_entry.id   AF-A0A3D5JFF0-F1
#
_cell.length_a   1.000
_cell.length_b   1.000
_cell.length_c   1.000
_cell.angle_alpha   90.00
_cell.angle_beta   90.00
_cell.angle_gamma   90.00
#
_symmetry.space_group_name_H-M   'P 1'
#
loop_
_entity.id
_entity.type
_entity.pdbx_description
1 polymer ?
#
loop_
_entity_poly.entity_id
_entity_poly.type
_entity_poly.pdbx_seq_one_letter_code
_entity_poly.pdbx_strand_id
1 'polypeptide(L)'
;LDTAQLTQVNDPILVRDLVCAGGGLSFAPDIYCRADLARGALVHLYPDIRIEHQSSLLLLYPGRRLLPKKTRVFIDFLHEICTSRQRIEKQARLDK
;
A
#
# COMPACT_ATOMS: atom_id res chain seq x y z
N LEU A 1 -22.43 -16.25 -3.37
CA LEU A 1 -21.19 -16.04 -4.14
C LEU A 1 -20.60 -17.41 -4.40
N ASP A 2 -20.50 -17.81 -5.67
CA ASP A 2 -19.85 -19.07 -6.04
C ASP A 2 -18.34 -18.91 -5.79
N THR A 3 -17.82 -19.61 -4.79
CA THR A 3 -16.42 -19.50 -4.37
C THR A 3 -15.46 -20.27 -5.28
N ALA A 4 -15.96 -21.03 -6.27
CA ALA A 4 -15.13 -21.78 -7.21
C ALA A 4 -14.25 -20.89 -8.11
N GLN A 5 -14.59 -19.61 -8.26
CA GLN A 5 -13.83 -18.64 -9.06
C GLN A 5 -12.92 -17.74 -8.23
N LEU A 6 -12.79 -17.99 -6.92
CA LEU A 6 -11.90 -17.20 -6.06
C LEU A 6 -10.46 -17.65 -6.23
N THR A 7 -9.64 -16.77 -6.79
CA THR A 7 -8.18 -16.93 -6.80
C THR A 7 -7.60 -16.23 -5.58
N GLN A 8 -6.95 -16.98 -4.70
CA GLN A 8 -6.27 -16.43 -3.52
C GLN A 8 -4.79 -16.20 -3.83
N VAL A 9 -4.32 -14.99 -3.58
CA VAL A 9 -2.93 -14.57 -3.80
C VAL A 9 -2.49 -13.76 -2.59
N ASN A 10 -1.31 -14.03 -2.06
CA ASN A 10 -0.77 -13.38 -0.86
C ASN A 10 0.22 -12.24 -1.17
N ASP A 11 0.42 -11.92 -2.45
CA ASP A 11 1.27 -10.85 -2.93
C ASP A 11 0.43 -9.78 -3.64
N PRO A 12 0.45 -8.51 -3.17
CA PRO A 12 -0.39 -7.45 -3.73
C PRO A 12 0.00 -7.04 -5.16
N ILE A 13 1.26 -7.25 -5.57
CA ILE A 13 1.73 -6.96 -6.92
C ILE A 13 1.17 -8.01 -7.87
N LEU A 14 1.19 -9.28 -7.50
CA LEU A 14 0.58 -10.35 -8.28
C LEU A 14 -0.94 -10.19 -8.40
N VAL A 15 -1.62 -9.77 -7.33
CA VAL A 15 -3.06 -9.45 -7.38
C VAL A 15 -3.34 -8.38 -8.43
N ARG A 16 -2.57 -7.29 -8.44
CA ARG A 16 -2.71 -6.21 -9.42
C ARG A 16 -2.51 -6.74 -10.83
N ASP A 17 -1.45 -7.52 -11.07
CA ASP A 17 -1.14 -8.06 -12.39
C ASP A 17 -2.23 -9.02 -12.89
N LEU A 18 -2.79 -9.83 -12.01
CA LEU A 18 -3.92 -10.70 -12.30
C LEU A 18 -5.17 -9.90 -12.71
N VAL A 19 -5.48 -8.82 -11.98
CA VAL A 19 -6.62 -7.94 -12.31
C VAL A 19 -6.38 -7.23 -13.64
N CYS A 20 -5.17 -6.72 -13.90
CA CYS A 20 -4.79 -6.13 -15.19
C CYS A 20 -4.93 -7.13 -16.36
N ALA A 21 -4.75 -8.42 -16.10
CA ALA A 21 -4.93 -9.50 -17.08
C ALA A 21 -6.40 -9.96 -17.27
N GLY A 22 -7.36 -9.31 -16.61
CA GLY A 22 -8.78 -9.65 -16.70
C GLY A 22 -9.25 -10.70 -15.70
N GLY A 23 -8.46 -11.00 -14.66
CA GLY A 23 -8.81 -11.96 -13.60
C GLY A 23 -9.89 -11.50 -12.61
N GLY A 24 -10.62 -10.42 -12.91
CA GLY A 24 -11.74 -9.92 -12.11
C GLY A 24 -11.44 -8.59 -11.42
N LEU A 25 -11.91 -8.42 -10.18
CA LEU A 25 -11.67 -7.24 -9.34
C LEU A 25 -11.09 -7.66 -7.99
N SER A 26 -10.32 -6.78 -7.37
CA SER A 26 -9.74 -7.04 -6.05
C SER A 26 -9.49 -5.76 -5.26
N PHE A 27 -9.30 -5.91 -3.96
CA PHE A 27 -8.73 -4.86 -3.13
C PHE A 27 -7.22 -4.90 -3.19
N ALA A 28 -6.60 -3.75 -3.48
CA ALA A 28 -5.15 -3.62 -3.53
C ALA A 28 -4.73 -2.25 -2.97
N PRO A 29 -3.57 -2.17 -2.30
CA PRO A 29 -3.00 -0.89 -1.90
C PRO A 29 -2.76 0.04 -3.09
N ASP A 30 -3.16 1.30 -2.97
CA ASP A 30 -3.11 2.28 -4.07
C ASP A 30 -1.69 2.45 -4.63
N ILE A 31 -0.66 2.32 -3.76
CA ILE A 31 0.76 2.42 -4.13
C ILE A 31 1.15 1.53 -5.30
N TYR A 32 0.57 0.34 -5.42
CA TYR A 32 0.87 -0.60 -6.50
C TYR A 32 0.06 -0.32 -7.76
N CYS A 33 -1.09 0.34 -7.63
CA CYS A 33 -2.06 0.55 -8.72
C CYS A 33 -1.94 1.92 -9.40
N ARG A 34 -1.30 2.93 -8.78
CA ARG A 34 -1.24 4.31 -9.29
C ARG A 34 -0.84 4.42 -10.77
N ALA A 35 0.19 3.69 -11.19
CA ALA A 35 0.65 3.72 -12.59
C ALA A 35 -0.40 3.11 -13.55
N ASP A 36 -1.04 2.02 -13.14
CA ASP A 36 -2.02 1.31 -13.94
C ASP A 36 -3.36 2.05 -14.02
N LEU A 37 -3.74 2.74 -12.95
CA LEU A 37 -4.87 3.67 -12.93
C LEU A 37 -4.60 4.86 -13.85
N ALA A 38 -3.40 5.45 -13.80
CA ALA A 38 -3.04 6.61 -14.62
C ALA A 38 -3.04 6.29 -16.13
N ARG A 39 -2.63 5.08 -16.52
CA ARG A 39 -2.66 4.62 -17.92
C ARG A 39 -4.00 4.01 -18.35
N GLY A 40 -5.00 3.95 -17.47
CA GLY A 40 -6.32 3.39 -17.74
C GLY A 40 -6.37 1.85 -17.84
N ALA A 41 -5.31 1.15 -17.45
CA ALA A 41 -5.30 -0.32 -17.37
C ALA A 41 -6.09 -0.84 -16.17
N LEU A 42 -6.22 -0.02 -15.12
CA LEU A 42 -7.10 -0.27 -13.97
C LEU A 42 -8.12 0.85 -13.83
N VAL A 43 -9.25 0.54 -13.22
CA VAL A 43 -10.29 1.50 -12.85
C VAL A 43 -10.63 1.32 -11.37
N HIS A 44 -10.74 2.43 -10.64
CA HIS A 44 -11.16 2.40 -9.24
C HIS A 44 -12.69 2.26 -9.14
N LEU A 45 -13.15 1.14 -8.61
CA LEU A 45 -14.56 0.84 -8.42
C LEU A 45 -15.03 1.27 -7.03
N TYR A 46 -16.27 1.72 -6.93
CA TYR A 46 -16.93 2.12 -5.67
C TYR A 46 -16.15 3.19 -4.88
N PRO A 47 -15.94 4.38 -5.46
CA PRO A 47 -15.12 5.44 -4.84
C PRO A 47 -15.68 5.97 -3.51
N ASP A 48 -16.94 5.69 -3.21
CA ASP A 48 -17.61 6.09 -1.97
C ASP A 48 -17.38 5.08 -0.83
N ILE A 49 -16.94 3.86 -1.16
CA ILE A 49 -16.61 2.85 -0.17
C ILE A 49 -15.18 3.09 0.32
N ARG A 50 -15.04 3.29 1.63
CA ARG A 50 -13.75 3.42 2.31
C ARG A 50 -13.47 2.16 3.11
N ILE A 51 -12.31 1.57 2.87
CA ILE A 51 -11.80 0.52 3.74
C ILE A 51 -11.14 1.21 4.94
N GLU A 52 -11.74 1.06 6.12
CA GLU A 52 -11.26 1.71 7.34
C GLU A 52 -9.98 1.08 7.91
N HIS A 53 -9.56 -0.07 7.38
CA HIS A 53 -8.34 -0.73 7.80
C HIS A 53 -7.10 0.01 7.29
N GLN A 54 -6.52 0.84 8.16
CA GLN A 54 -5.25 1.52 7.87
C GLN A 54 -4.10 0.52 7.97
N SER A 55 -3.38 0.32 6.88
CA SER A 55 -2.11 -0.42 6.89
C SER A 55 -1.07 0.37 7.69
N SER A 56 -0.46 -0.26 8.69
CA SER A 56 0.65 0.33 9.45
C SER A 56 1.98 -0.21 8.94
N LEU A 57 2.98 0.67 8.82
CA LEU A 57 4.36 0.28 8.54
C LEU A 57 5.12 0.22 9.87
N LEU A 58 5.63 -0.96 10.21
CA LEU A 58 6.36 -1.21 11.45
C LEU A 58 7.82 -1.52 11.13
N LEU A 59 8.74 -0.85 11.83
CA LEU A 59 10.16 -1.11 11.73
C LEU A 59 10.59 -2.03 12.88
N LEU A 60 10.94 -3.28 12.54
CA LEU A 60 11.39 -4.28 13.50
C LEU A 60 12.91 -4.39 13.49
N TYR A 61 13.52 -4.30 14.67
CA TYR A 61 14.95 -4.49 14.87
C TYR A 61 15.20 -5.15 16.22
N PRO A 62 16.27 -5.95 16.37
CA PRO A 62 16.57 -6.63 17.62
C PRO A 62 16.81 -5.61 18.74
N GLY A 63 16.10 -5.78 19.85
CA GLY A 63 16.23 -4.93 21.02
C GLY A 63 17.39 -5.34 21.93
N ARG A 64 17.98 -4.32 22.57
CA ARG A 64 18.84 -4.33 23.78
C ARG A 64 20.36 -4.32 23.50
N ARG A 65 20.89 -3.08 23.59
CA ARG A 65 22.30 -2.63 23.72
C ARG A 65 22.91 -2.07 22.43
N LEU A 66 23.18 -0.76 22.48
CA LEU A 66 23.88 0.07 21.46
C LEU A 66 23.44 -0.18 20.00
N LEU A 67 22.41 0.56 19.55
CA LEU A 67 22.10 0.70 18.12
C LEU A 67 23.35 1.22 17.38
N PRO A 68 23.90 0.47 16.41
CA PRO A 68 25.02 0.94 15.60
C PRO A 68 24.66 2.26 14.92
N LYS A 69 25.64 3.15 14.76
CA LYS A 69 25.43 4.46 14.10
C LYS A 69 24.77 4.32 12.72
N LYS A 70 25.17 3.31 11.94
CA LYS A 70 24.57 3.01 10.62
C LYS A 70 23.07 2.71 10.71
N THR A 71 22.66 1.91 11.69
CA THR A 71 21.24 1.58 11.91
C THR A 71 20.44 2.81 12.31
N ARG A 72 21.00 3.68 13.17
CA ARG A 72 20.35 4.94 13.56
C ARG A 72 20.10 5.85 12.35
N VAL A 73 21.15 6.10 11.56
CA VAL A 73 21.03 6.93 10.34
C VAL A 73 20.00 6.32 9.36
N PHE A 74 19.95 5.00 9.23
CA PHE A 74 18.95 4.33 8.40
C PHE A 74 17.52 4.49 8.95
N ILE A 75 17.33 4.39 10.27
CA ILE A 75 16.04 4.66 10.92
C ILE A 75 15.61 6.12 10.65
N ASP A 76 16.51 7.09 10.84
CA ASP A 76 16.24 8.51 10.60
C ASP A 76 15.83 8.76 9.14
N PHE A 77 16.54 8.15 8.19
CA PHE A 77 16.21 8.20 6.76
C PHE A 77 14.83 7.61 6.45
N LEU A 78 14.48 6.46 7.04
CA LEU A 78 13.16 5.85 6.86
C LEU A 78 12.04 6.74 7.43
N HIS A 79 12.26 7.38 8.57
CA HIS A 79 11.31 8.34 9.13
C HIS A 79 11.08 9.51 8.18
N GLU A 80 12.14 10.09 7.60
CA GLU A 80 12.01 11.20 6.65
C GLU A 80 11.15 10.82 5.42
N ILE A 81 11.40 9.64 4.84
CA ILE A 81 10.68 9.16 3.65
C ILE A 81 9.24 8.75 3.98
N CYS A 82 9.01 8.12 5.13
CA CYS A 82 7.68 7.61 5.48
C CYS A 82 6.76 8.71 6.02
N THR A 83 7.29 9.69 6.76
CA THR A 83 6.52 10.82 7.28
C THR A 83 6.18 11.84 6.19
N SER A 84 7.07 12.05 5.21
CA SER A 84 6.80 12.94 4.07
C SER A 84 5.61 12.47 3.22
N ARG A 85 5.45 11.16 3.03
CA ARG A 85 4.26 10.58 2.36
C ARG A 85 2.97 10.68 3.20
N GLN A 86 3.05 10.48 4.52
CA GLN A 86 1.88 10.62 5.40
C GLN A 86 1.30 12.04 5.42
N ARG A 87 2.14 13.08 5.23
CA ARG A 87 1.66 14.49 5.14
C ARG A 87 0.89 14.77 3.86
N ILE A 88 1.32 14.23 2.71
CA ILE A 88 0.64 14.44 1.42
C ILE A 88 -0.73 13.74 1.43
N GLU A 89 -0.79 12.51 1.96
CA GLU A 89 -2.03 11.72 2.05
C GLU A 89 -3.01 12.24 3.11
N LYS A 90 -2.53 12.86 4.20
CA LYS A 90 -3.38 13.52 5.20
C LYS A 90 -3.83 14.92 4.76
N GLN A 91 -2.99 15.71 4.10
CA GLN A 91 -3.37 17.05 3.63
C GLN A 91 -4.45 16.99 2.53
N ALA A 92 -4.33 16.04 1.59
CA ALA A 92 -5.36 15.77 0.59
C ALA A 92 -6.72 15.29 1.17
N ARG A 93 -6.74 14.88 2.45
CA ARG A 93 -7.97 14.54 3.20
C ARG A 93 -8.55 15.71 4.01
N LEU A 94 -7.80 16.79 4.23
CA LEU A 94 -8.32 18.01 4.86
C LEU A 94 -8.86 19.01 3.84
N ASP A 95 -8.41 18.92 2.59
CA ASP A 95 -8.83 19.81 1.49
C ASP A 95 -10.03 19.26 0.68
N LYS A 96 -10.70 18.21 1.17
CA LYS A 96 -11.91 17.58 0.61
C LYS A 96 -13.00 17.50 1.67
#